data_AF-A0A327W1I1-F1
#
_entry.id   AF-A0A327W1I1-F1
#
_cell.length_a   1.000
_cell.length_b   1.000
_cell.length_c   1.000
_cell.angle_alpha   90.00
_cell.angle_beta   90.00
_cell.angle_gamma   90.00
#
_symmetry.space_group_name_H-M   'P 1'
#
loop_
_entity.id
_entity.type
_entity.pdbx_description
1 polymer ?
#
loop_
_entity_poly.entity_id
_entity_poly.type
_entity_poly.pdbx_seq_one_letter_code
_entity_poly.pdbx_strand_id
1 'polypeptide(L)'
;MHNANITRRVSHVLLLAGLGLTTAFTTIPGEPEPTYLHKIIAGGSRTTLEYNTDKTVNKLVQVYKGESGEYQEVIVPVYENGRLVKTMSTDNTASAATDLNTSLEYAAGGQVQRISYYRDNAVYAYDSLAYGDGGHLVARYQFAKQPGKNAWENSGYQAFTWDGQGNIIRQDNFGKQPGYSKFVNVSSISYRYDDKLNPRQQQGLAWMLELQPAYLSAHNVIGETLVSNHSSRPVTSTCVYSYTGGKFPLKATYTTDADPGIVKMEFTRL
;
A
#
# COMPACT_ATOMS: atom_id res chain seq x y z
N MET A 1 -37.52 -56.20 12.78
CA MET A 1 -38.19 -54.88 12.76
C MET A 1 -37.43 -53.96 11.84
N HIS A 2 -38.04 -53.67 10.69
CA HIS A 2 -37.68 -52.59 9.78
C HIS A 2 -37.98 -51.24 10.42
N ASN A 3 -37.13 -50.24 10.19
CA ASN A 3 -37.54 -49.14 9.33
C ASN A 3 -36.32 -48.45 8.71
N ALA A 4 -36.31 -48.46 7.39
CA ALA A 4 -35.41 -47.73 6.51
C ALA A 4 -36.02 -46.35 6.20
N ASN A 5 -35.16 -45.36 5.96
CA ASN A 5 -35.34 -44.19 5.09
C ASN A 5 -34.04 -43.35 5.20
N ILE A 6 -33.38 -42.74 4.19
CA ILE A 6 -33.52 -42.63 2.73
C ILE A 6 -32.14 -42.11 2.22
N THR A 7 -31.56 -42.80 1.23
CA THR A 7 -30.94 -42.33 -0.05
C THR A 7 -30.18 -40.97 -0.07
N ARG A 8 -28.85 -40.89 -0.28
CA ARG A 8 -27.99 -40.95 -1.51
C ARG A 8 -28.09 -39.74 -2.48
N ARG A 9 -26.90 -39.20 -2.87
CA ARG A 9 -26.54 -38.21 -3.94
C ARG A 9 -26.65 -36.73 -3.50
N VAL A 10 -25.65 -35.84 -3.66
CA VAL A 10 -24.93 -35.43 -4.89
C VAL A 10 -23.50 -34.92 -4.58
N SER A 11 -22.61 -35.19 -5.54
CA SER A 11 -21.23 -34.74 -5.74
C SER A 11 -21.02 -33.22 -5.87
N HIS A 12 -19.81 -32.77 -5.53
CA HIS A 12 -19.06 -31.65 -6.16
C HIS A 12 -19.78 -30.31 -6.44
N VAL A 13 -19.46 -29.30 -5.63
CA VAL A 13 -19.25 -27.90 -6.08
C VAL A 13 -17.98 -27.43 -5.35
N LEU A 14 -16.81 -27.45 -6.02
CA LEU A 14 -16.10 -26.26 -6.51
C LEU A 14 -15.92 -25.20 -5.40
N LEU A 15 -14.74 -25.11 -4.76
CA LEU A 15 -13.58 -24.37 -5.29
C LEU A 15 -14.00 -22.98 -5.79
N LEU A 16 -14.09 -22.00 -4.89
CA LEU A 16 -13.94 -20.55 -5.11
C LEU A 16 -14.34 -19.79 -3.83
N ALA A 17 -13.39 -19.66 -2.90
CA ALA A 17 -13.33 -18.50 -2.00
C ALA A 17 -11.88 -17.99 -1.89
N GLY A 18 -11.07 -18.28 -2.92
CA GLY A 18 -9.71 -17.76 -3.09
C GLY A 18 -9.62 -16.62 -4.12
N LEU A 19 -10.74 -16.04 -4.54
CA LEU A 19 -10.79 -14.96 -5.53
C LEU A 19 -11.73 -13.86 -5.06
N GLY A 20 -11.14 -12.88 -4.40
CA GLY A 20 -11.74 -11.62 -3.99
C GLY A 20 -10.64 -10.93 -3.20
N LEU A 21 -9.63 -10.34 -3.84
CA LEU A 21 -9.69 -8.96 -4.36
C LEU A 21 -8.59 -8.71 -5.42
N THR A 22 -8.43 -9.58 -6.43
CA THR A 22 -7.53 -9.31 -7.58
C THR A 22 -8.30 -8.86 -8.84
N THR A 23 -9.61 -8.64 -8.75
CA THR A 23 -10.48 -8.33 -9.89
C THR A 23 -10.33 -6.92 -10.46
N ALA A 24 -9.54 -6.04 -9.84
CA ALA A 24 -9.37 -4.67 -10.36
C ALA A 24 -8.71 -4.61 -11.75
N PHE A 25 -8.09 -5.72 -12.21
CA PHE A 25 -7.33 -5.78 -13.45
C PHE A 25 -7.61 -7.00 -14.33
N THR A 26 -8.74 -7.68 -14.16
CA THR A 26 -9.14 -8.71 -15.12
C THR A 26 -9.42 -8.03 -16.47
N THR A 27 -8.71 -8.45 -17.51
CA THR A 27 -8.94 -7.96 -18.88
C THR A 27 -10.36 -8.32 -19.29
N ILE A 28 -11.25 -7.31 -19.34
CA ILE A 28 -12.60 -7.48 -19.89
C ILE A 28 -12.47 -7.40 -21.41
N PRO A 29 -12.90 -8.42 -22.18
CA PRO A 29 -12.83 -8.39 -23.63
C PRO A 29 -13.50 -7.13 -24.19
N GLY A 30 -12.77 -6.35 -24.98
CA GLY A 30 -13.24 -5.09 -25.56
C GLY A 30 -12.99 -3.83 -24.72
N GLU A 31 -12.46 -3.96 -23.49
CA GLU A 31 -12.00 -2.81 -22.72
C GLU A 31 -10.51 -2.52 -22.94
N PRO A 32 -10.08 -1.25 -22.80
CA PRO A 32 -8.65 -0.92 -22.82
C PRO A 32 -7.90 -1.71 -21.74
N GLU A 33 -6.69 -2.21 -22.09
CA GLU A 33 -5.74 -2.77 -21.11
C GLU A 33 -5.61 -1.83 -19.91
N PRO A 34 -5.58 -2.36 -18.67
CA PRO A 34 -5.35 -1.55 -17.50
C PRO A 34 -4.05 -0.76 -17.57
N THR A 35 -4.01 0.36 -16.86
CA THR A 35 -2.77 1.12 -16.69
C THR A 35 -2.10 0.79 -15.37
N TYR A 36 -0.79 0.94 -15.36
CA TYR A 36 0.09 0.62 -14.25
C TYR A 36 0.91 1.84 -13.87
N LEU A 37 1.07 2.12 -12.57
CA LEU A 37 1.88 3.24 -12.13
C LEU A 37 3.32 3.07 -12.62
N HIS A 38 3.77 3.93 -13.53
CA HIS A 38 5.11 3.82 -14.09
C HIS A 38 6.07 4.80 -13.43
N LYS A 39 5.62 6.01 -13.12
CA LYS A 39 6.50 7.05 -12.60
C LYS A 39 5.76 8.01 -11.67
N ILE A 40 6.47 8.46 -10.63
CA ILE A 40 6.10 9.60 -9.77
C ILE A 40 7.23 10.62 -9.86
N ILE A 41 6.91 11.91 -10.01
CA ILE A 41 7.86 13.02 -10.01
C ILE A 41 7.39 14.06 -9.00
N ALA A 42 8.23 14.43 -8.03
CA ALA A 42 7.91 15.38 -6.97
C ALA A 42 9.15 16.18 -6.57
N GLY A 43 9.11 17.51 -6.64
CA GLY A 43 10.20 18.36 -6.11
C GLY A 43 11.60 18.05 -6.68
N GLY A 44 11.68 17.55 -7.91
CA GLY A 44 12.94 17.09 -8.53
C GLY A 44 13.34 15.63 -8.20
N SER A 45 12.69 15.00 -7.23
CA SER A 45 12.78 13.57 -6.96
C SER A 45 11.90 12.78 -7.93
N ARG A 46 12.24 11.51 -8.17
CA ARG A 46 11.54 10.61 -9.10
C ARG A 46 11.51 9.18 -8.58
N THR A 47 10.33 8.57 -8.60
CA THR A 47 10.16 7.11 -8.47
C THR A 47 9.81 6.53 -9.83
N THR A 48 10.47 5.45 -10.25
CA THR A 48 10.15 4.71 -11.49
C THR A 48 9.90 3.24 -11.16
N LEU A 49 8.88 2.65 -11.76
CA LEU A 49 8.52 1.24 -11.61
C LEU A 49 8.68 0.53 -12.95
N GLU A 50 9.33 -0.62 -12.88
CA GLU A 50 9.48 -1.58 -13.98
C GLU A 50 8.73 -2.86 -13.62
N TYR A 51 8.25 -3.57 -14.63
CA TYR A 51 7.35 -4.71 -14.47
C TYR A 51 7.90 -5.96 -15.16
N ASN A 52 7.60 -7.11 -14.58
CA ASN A 52 7.80 -8.42 -15.19
C ASN A 52 6.72 -8.69 -16.26
N THR A 53 6.93 -9.73 -17.07
CA THR A 53 5.94 -10.16 -18.08
C THR A 53 4.61 -10.63 -17.47
N ASP A 54 4.64 -11.11 -16.22
CA ASP A 54 3.45 -11.48 -15.45
C ASP A 54 2.77 -10.27 -14.76
N LYS A 55 3.23 -9.05 -15.09
CA LYS A 55 2.72 -7.77 -14.60
C LYS A 55 2.98 -7.51 -13.10
N THR A 56 3.78 -8.34 -12.42
CA THR A 56 4.33 -8.02 -11.10
C THR A 56 5.42 -6.94 -11.20
N VAL A 57 5.67 -6.19 -10.13
CA VAL A 57 6.76 -5.20 -10.12
C VAL A 57 8.09 -5.96 -10.15
N ASN A 58 8.97 -5.59 -11.08
CA ASN A 58 10.32 -6.15 -11.19
C ASN A 58 11.33 -5.32 -10.41
N LYS A 59 11.21 -3.99 -10.49
CA LYS A 59 12.19 -3.06 -9.94
C LYS A 59 11.52 -1.72 -9.66
N LEU A 60 11.93 -1.10 -8.57
CA LEU A 60 11.54 0.26 -8.21
C LEU A 60 12.80 1.09 -8.00
N VAL A 61 12.90 2.22 -8.69
CA VAL A 61 14.04 3.14 -8.59
C VAL A 61 13.56 4.48 -8.09
N GLN A 62 14.01 4.86 -6.90
CA GLN A 62 13.82 6.16 -6.30
C GLN A 62 15.09 6.98 -6.46
N VAL A 63 14.93 8.19 -6.99
CA VAL A 63 15.98 9.19 -7.09
C VAL A 63 15.52 10.36 -6.27
N TYR A 64 16.28 10.69 -5.23
CA TYR A 64 16.01 11.77 -4.32
C TYR A 64 16.95 12.93 -4.63
N LYS A 65 16.35 14.09 -4.89
CA LYS A 65 17.12 15.32 -5.16
C LYS A 65 17.05 16.24 -3.95
N GLY A 66 18.18 16.41 -3.27
CA GLY A 66 18.32 17.32 -2.14
C GLY A 66 19.33 18.42 -2.41
N GLU A 67 19.49 19.34 -1.45
CA GLU A 67 20.49 20.41 -1.51
C GLU A 67 21.93 19.87 -1.55
N SER A 68 22.17 18.76 -0.87
CA SER A 68 23.48 18.11 -0.78
C SER A 68 23.81 17.18 -1.95
N GLY A 69 22.93 17.11 -2.96
CA GLY A 69 23.12 16.27 -4.14
C GLY A 69 21.97 15.30 -4.40
N GLU A 70 22.24 14.35 -5.28
CA GLU A 70 21.31 13.29 -5.66
C GLU A 70 21.75 11.98 -5.00
N TYR A 71 20.82 11.28 -4.35
CA TYR A 71 21.01 9.89 -3.96
C TYR A 71 19.89 9.04 -4.55
N GLN A 72 20.19 7.77 -4.79
CA GLN A 72 19.23 6.84 -5.34
C GLN A 72 19.05 5.63 -4.43
N GLU A 73 17.87 5.06 -4.46
CA GLU A 73 17.52 3.80 -3.84
C GLU A 73 16.85 2.92 -4.90
N VAL A 74 17.28 1.68 -4.98
CA VAL A 74 16.75 0.67 -5.89
C VAL A 74 16.17 -0.44 -5.05
N ILE A 75 14.87 -0.65 -5.14
CA ILE A 75 14.15 -1.72 -4.44
C ILE A 75 13.83 -2.83 -5.46
N VAL A 76 14.25 -4.05 -5.14
CA VAL A 76 14.01 -5.25 -5.94
C VAL A 76 13.12 -6.21 -5.16
N PRO A 77 11.84 -6.36 -5.53
CA PRO A 77 10.95 -7.34 -4.91
C PRO A 77 11.37 -8.78 -5.21
N VAL A 78 11.16 -9.66 -4.23
CA VAL A 78 11.36 -11.11 -4.38
C VAL A 78 10.03 -11.81 -4.16
N TYR A 79 9.64 -12.62 -5.13
CA TYR A 79 8.39 -13.35 -5.12
C TYR A 79 8.62 -14.85 -4.91
N GLU A 80 7.80 -15.47 -4.07
CA GLU A 80 7.72 -16.92 -3.89
C GLU A 80 6.26 -17.34 -4.07
N ASN A 81 6.01 -18.35 -4.91
CA ASN A 81 4.66 -18.85 -5.19
C ASN A 81 3.66 -17.74 -5.57
N GLY A 82 4.09 -16.75 -6.36
CA GLY A 82 3.26 -15.62 -6.81
C GLY A 82 2.95 -14.57 -5.73
N ARG A 83 3.66 -14.58 -4.59
CA ARG A 83 3.51 -13.61 -3.50
C ARG A 83 4.81 -12.90 -3.21
N LEU A 84 4.73 -11.60 -2.93
CA LEU A 84 5.89 -10.82 -2.49
C LEU A 84 6.29 -11.28 -1.08
N VAL A 85 7.50 -11.81 -0.91
CA VAL A 85 7.97 -12.28 0.41
C VAL A 85 8.98 -11.34 1.06
N LYS A 86 9.74 -10.61 0.25
CA LYS A 86 10.72 -9.63 0.73
C LYS A 86 11.06 -8.62 -0.36
N THR A 87 11.72 -7.54 0.03
CA THR A 87 12.37 -6.63 -0.89
C THR A 87 13.85 -6.54 -0.53
N MET A 88 14.69 -6.44 -1.56
CA MET A 88 16.10 -6.13 -1.45
C MET A 88 16.31 -4.66 -1.83
N SER A 89 17.35 -4.01 -1.30
CA SER A 89 17.74 -2.66 -1.70
C SER A 89 19.21 -2.55 -2.10
N THR A 90 19.52 -1.51 -2.88
CA THR A 90 20.88 -1.04 -3.20
C THR A 90 20.82 0.44 -3.62
N ASP A 91 21.92 1.15 -3.47
CA ASP A 91 22.10 2.52 -3.97
C ASP A 91 22.68 2.56 -5.40
N ASN A 92 22.83 1.42 -6.07
CA ASN A 92 23.42 1.32 -7.40
C ASN A 92 22.51 0.58 -8.39
N THR A 93 21.99 1.30 -9.39
CA THR A 93 21.12 0.76 -10.44
C THR A 93 21.75 -0.30 -11.34
N ALA A 94 23.09 -0.36 -11.40
CA ALA A 94 23.85 -1.34 -12.18
C ALA A 94 24.23 -2.59 -11.38
N SER A 95 24.08 -2.57 -10.06
CA SER A 95 24.38 -3.71 -9.19
C SER A 95 23.13 -4.53 -8.89
N ALA A 96 23.33 -5.82 -8.58
CA ALA A 96 22.28 -6.60 -7.95
C ALA A 96 22.00 -6.06 -6.54
N ALA A 97 20.73 -5.95 -6.16
CA ALA A 97 20.35 -5.57 -4.81
C ALA A 97 20.70 -6.70 -3.83
N THR A 98 21.56 -6.41 -2.86
CA THR A 98 22.08 -7.41 -1.91
C THR A 98 21.56 -7.22 -0.49
N ASP A 99 21.10 -6.02 -0.15
CA ASP A 99 20.74 -5.70 1.23
C ASP A 99 19.27 -6.02 1.45
N LEU A 100 18.97 -6.80 2.48
CA LEU A 100 17.58 -7.07 2.84
C LEU A 100 16.96 -5.77 3.35
N ASN A 101 15.85 -5.35 2.72
CA ASN A 101 15.16 -4.11 3.08
C ASN A 101 13.91 -4.41 3.92
N THR A 102 12.99 -5.24 3.37
CA THR A 102 11.77 -5.64 4.07
C THR A 102 11.47 -7.12 3.91
N SER A 103 10.76 -7.73 4.86
CA SER A 103 10.19 -9.08 4.73
C SER A 103 8.73 -9.11 5.17
N LEU A 104 7.95 -9.99 4.55
CA LEU A 104 6.50 -10.10 4.71
C LEU A 104 6.14 -11.47 5.27
N GLU A 105 5.49 -11.49 6.43
CA GLU A 105 4.91 -12.71 6.99
C GLU A 105 3.43 -12.76 6.65
N TYR A 106 2.95 -13.92 6.23
CA TYR A 106 1.57 -14.15 5.84
C TYR A 106 0.85 -15.02 6.86
N ALA A 107 -0.39 -14.65 7.19
CA ALA A 107 -1.32 -15.53 7.89
C ALA A 107 -1.75 -16.70 6.99
N ALA A 108 -2.33 -17.74 7.57
CA ALA A 108 -2.86 -18.90 6.82
C ALA A 108 -3.88 -18.50 5.74
N GLY A 109 -4.65 -17.42 5.97
CA GLY A 109 -5.59 -16.85 5.00
C GLY A 109 -4.96 -16.08 3.84
N GLY A 110 -3.63 -15.97 3.78
CA GLY A 110 -2.92 -15.27 2.70
C GLY A 110 -2.83 -13.75 2.83
N GLN A 111 -3.31 -13.19 3.95
CA GLN A 111 -3.10 -11.79 4.31
C GLN A 111 -1.71 -11.58 4.92
N VAL A 112 -1.09 -10.43 4.68
CA VAL A 112 0.16 -10.05 5.35
C VAL A 112 -0.16 -9.75 6.81
N GLN A 113 0.45 -10.45 7.77
CA GLN A 113 0.23 -10.20 9.20
C GLN A 113 1.34 -9.34 9.82
N ARG A 114 2.55 -9.37 9.23
CA ARG A 114 3.70 -8.60 9.70
C ARG A 114 4.58 -8.14 8.54
N ILE A 115 5.09 -6.92 8.65
CA ILE A 115 6.14 -6.37 7.79
C ILE A 115 7.35 -6.11 8.68
N SER A 116 8.50 -6.71 8.41
CA SER A 116 9.75 -6.44 9.13
C SER A 116 10.66 -5.56 8.31
N TYR A 117 11.27 -4.56 8.94
CA TYR A 117 12.19 -3.59 8.32
C TYR A 117 13.61 -3.82 8.81
N TYR A 118 14.57 -3.81 7.89
CA TYR A 118 15.95 -4.21 8.15
C TYR A 118 16.92 -3.05 7.94
N ARG A 119 17.97 -3.05 8.75
CA ARG A 119 19.17 -2.21 8.61
C ARG A 119 20.36 -3.05 9.03
N ASP A 120 21.41 -3.06 8.23
CA ASP A 120 22.59 -3.91 8.46
C ASP A 120 22.22 -5.39 8.66
N ASN A 121 21.25 -5.88 7.87
CA ASN A 121 20.65 -7.22 7.97
C ASN A 121 20.02 -7.56 9.34
N ALA A 122 19.75 -6.56 10.18
CA ALA A 122 19.07 -6.72 11.45
C ALA A 122 17.70 -6.01 11.42
N VAL A 123 16.67 -6.67 11.95
CA VAL A 123 15.35 -6.04 12.09
C VAL A 123 15.45 -4.88 13.09
N TYR A 124 15.08 -3.67 12.68
CA TYR A 124 15.06 -2.49 13.55
C TYR A 124 13.64 -2.01 13.87
N ALA A 125 12.68 -2.33 13.01
CA ALA A 125 11.26 -2.03 13.17
C ALA A 125 10.41 -3.15 12.56
N TYR A 126 9.17 -3.28 13.00
CA TYR A 126 8.18 -4.08 12.30
C TYR A 126 6.78 -3.49 12.48
N ASP A 127 5.91 -3.77 11.52
CA ASP A 127 4.48 -3.52 11.64
C ASP A 127 3.72 -4.81 11.87
N SER A 128 2.72 -4.76 12.75
CA SER A 128 1.70 -5.80 12.89
C SER A 128 0.41 -5.33 12.26
N LEU A 129 -0.18 -6.14 11.39
CA LEU A 129 -1.39 -5.79 10.63
C LEU A 129 -2.60 -6.53 11.18
N ALA A 130 -3.70 -5.81 11.41
CA ALA A 130 -4.96 -6.36 11.88
C ALA A 130 -6.06 -6.14 10.84
N TYR A 131 -6.87 -7.17 10.64
CA TYR A 131 -7.94 -7.20 9.64
C TYR A 131 -9.30 -7.37 10.31
N GLY A 132 -10.32 -6.70 9.77
CA GLY A 132 -11.72 -6.86 10.21
C GLY A 132 -12.45 -7.95 9.46
N ASP A 133 -13.75 -8.11 9.74
CA ASP A 133 -14.60 -9.21 9.24
C ASP A 133 -14.81 -9.24 7.71
N GLY A 134 -14.42 -8.19 6.98
CA GLY A 134 -14.41 -8.14 5.52
C GLY A 134 -13.05 -8.43 4.87
N GLY A 135 -12.04 -8.81 5.66
CA GLY A 135 -10.67 -9.00 5.17
C GLY A 135 -9.92 -7.70 4.85
N HIS A 136 -10.51 -6.54 5.16
CA HIS A 136 -9.90 -5.22 5.04
C HIS A 136 -8.97 -4.94 6.23
N LEU A 137 -7.87 -4.24 5.96
CA LEU A 137 -6.93 -3.79 7.00
C LEU A 137 -7.60 -2.73 7.86
N VAL A 138 -7.80 -3.00 9.15
CA VAL A 138 -8.42 -2.06 10.10
C VAL A 138 -7.41 -1.34 10.97
N ALA A 139 -6.24 -1.95 11.20
CA ALA A 139 -5.16 -1.30 11.93
C ALA A 139 -3.76 -1.76 11.50
N ARG A 140 -2.80 -0.85 11.60
CA ARG A 140 -1.35 -1.08 11.46
C ARG A 140 -0.67 -0.62 12.74
N TYR A 141 -0.13 -1.54 13.52
CA TYR A 141 0.61 -1.25 14.75
C TYR A 141 2.10 -1.20 14.46
N GLN A 142 2.76 -0.13 14.88
CA GLN A 142 4.16 0.14 14.55
C GLN A 142 5.04 -0.15 15.76
N PHE A 143 6.07 -0.99 15.57
CA PHE A 143 7.00 -1.36 16.61
C PHE A 143 8.43 -1.02 16.20
N ALA A 144 9.21 -0.47 17.13
CA ALA A 144 10.62 -0.20 16.94
C ALA A 144 11.43 -0.77 18.11
N LYS A 145 12.70 -1.11 17.86
CA LYS A 145 13.63 -1.44 18.96
C LYS A 145 13.93 -0.20 19.78
N GLN A 146 13.87 -0.31 21.10
CA GLN A 146 14.33 0.76 21.98
C GLN A 146 15.86 0.87 21.92
N PRO A 147 16.44 2.08 21.73
CA PRO A 147 17.88 2.25 21.80
C PRO A 147 18.44 1.78 23.14
N GLY A 148 19.48 0.93 23.10
CA GLY A 148 20.13 0.39 24.31
C GLY A 148 19.33 -0.68 25.08
N LYS A 149 18.12 -1.03 24.62
CA LYS A 149 17.31 -2.11 25.21
C LYS A 149 16.95 -3.06 24.08
N ASN A 150 17.30 -4.35 24.20
CA ASN A 150 16.94 -5.35 23.18
C ASN A 150 15.45 -5.74 23.28
N ALA A 151 14.56 -4.76 23.34
CA ALA A 151 13.12 -4.89 23.53
C ALA A 151 12.37 -4.09 22.47
N TRP A 152 11.24 -4.65 22.04
CA TRP A 152 10.31 -4.01 21.12
C TRP A 152 9.35 -3.12 21.88
N GLU A 153 9.14 -1.91 21.36
CA GLU A 153 8.15 -0.98 21.88
C GLU A 153 7.20 -0.58 20.75
N ASN A 154 5.89 -0.62 21.07
CA ASN A 154 4.88 -0.04 20.20
C ASN A 154 5.01 1.50 20.23
N SER A 155 5.31 2.10 19.08
CA SER A 155 5.46 3.55 18.91
C SER A 155 4.15 4.26 18.57
N GLY A 156 3.15 3.52 18.10
CA GLY A 156 1.87 4.06 17.65
C GLY A 156 1.11 3.07 16.77
N TYR A 157 -0.06 3.50 16.31
CA TYR A 157 -0.81 2.75 15.33
C TYR A 157 -1.64 3.66 14.43
N GLN A 158 -1.99 3.12 13.26
CA GLN A 158 -2.92 3.72 12.33
C GLN A 158 -4.19 2.89 12.34
N ALA A 159 -5.36 3.52 12.41
CA ALA A 159 -6.66 2.88 12.25
C ALA A 159 -7.31 3.34 10.94
N PHE A 160 -7.96 2.43 10.23
CA PHE A 160 -8.54 2.70 8.91
C PHE A 160 -10.04 2.42 8.91
N THR A 161 -10.82 3.37 8.42
CA THR A 161 -12.25 3.23 8.20
C THR A 161 -12.53 3.08 6.71
N TRP A 162 -13.27 2.04 6.36
CA TRP A 162 -13.62 1.71 4.98
C TRP A 162 -15.07 2.08 4.68
N ASP A 163 -15.36 2.47 3.44
CA ASP A 163 -16.72 2.53 2.91
C ASP A 163 -17.15 1.19 2.29
N GLY A 164 -18.42 1.09 1.89
CA GLY A 164 -18.96 -0.09 1.21
C GLY A 164 -18.45 -0.29 -0.23
N GLN A 165 -17.68 0.66 -0.78
CA GLN A 165 -17.07 0.57 -2.11
C GLN A 165 -15.63 0.05 -2.06
N GLY A 166 -15.11 -0.25 -0.87
CA GLY A 166 -13.73 -0.72 -0.69
C GLY A 166 -12.70 0.40 -0.72
N ASN A 167 -13.07 1.61 -0.31
CA ASN A 167 -12.15 2.73 -0.12
C ASN A 167 -11.91 3.02 1.36
N ILE A 168 -10.68 3.34 1.74
CA ILE A 168 -10.37 3.91 3.05
C ILE A 168 -10.82 5.38 3.06
N ILE A 169 -11.93 5.69 3.72
CA ILE A 169 -12.45 7.05 3.82
C ILE A 169 -11.83 7.86 4.94
N ARG A 170 -11.19 7.18 5.92
CA ARG A 170 -10.52 7.83 7.04
C ARG A 170 -9.33 7.01 7.54
N GLN A 171 -8.25 7.71 7.87
CA GLN A 171 -7.10 7.20 8.61
C GLN A 171 -6.91 8.01 9.88
N ASP A 172 -6.90 7.36 11.03
CA ASP A 172 -6.60 7.97 12.32
C ASP A 172 -5.20 7.53 12.78
N ASN A 173 -4.33 8.49 13.08
CA ASN A 173 -2.98 8.23 13.55
C ASN A 173 -2.93 8.40 15.07
N PHE A 174 -2.46 7.37 15.77
CA PHE A 174 -2.35 7.35 17.22
C PHE A 174 -0.89 7.24 17.63
N GLY A 175 -0.46 8.13 18.54
CA GLY A 175 0.92 8.20 19.00
C GLY A 175 1.00 8.38 20.51
N LYS A 176 2.21 8.19 21.06
CA LYS A 176 2.49 8.55 22.46
C LYS A 176 2.70 10.06 22.56
N GLN A 177 2.11 10.66 23.58
CA GLN A 177 2.41 12.05 23.96
C GLN A 177 3.06 12.08 25.34
N PRO A 178 4.02 13.00 25.59
CA PRO A 178 4.59 13.19 26.92
C PRO A 178 3.48 13.39 27.97
N GLY A 179 3.54 12.65 29.07
CA GLY A 179 2.54 12.70 30.14
C GLY A 179 1.34 11.76 29.98
N TYR A 180 1.21 11.05 28.87
CA TYR A 180 0.12 10.08 28.65
C TYR A 180 0.65 8.63 28.62
N SER A 181 -0.01 7.75 29.37
CA SER A 181 0.29 6.31 29.39
C SER A 181 -0.39 5.53 28.26
N LYS A 182 -1.36 6.15 27.58
CA LYS A 182 -2.12 5.57 26.46
C LYS A 182 -1.80 6.30 25.16
N PHE A 183 -1.98 5.60 24.05
CA PHE A 183 -1.98 6.25 22.74
C PHE A 183 -3.17 7.20 22.62
N VAL A 184 -2.92 8.37 22.05
CA VAL A 184 -3.94 9.38 21.76
C VAL A 184 -3.95 9.65 20.26
N ASN A 185 -5.12 9.99 19.71
CA ASN A 185 -5.21 10.40 18.31
C ASN A 185 -4.42 11.70 18.16
N VAL A 186 -3.41 11.71 17.30
CA VAL A 186 -2.57 12.89 17.04
C VAL A 186 -2.96 13.60 15.74
N SER A 187 -3.56 12.85 14.81
CA SER A 187 -4.14 13.39 13.59
C SER A 187 -5.14 12.44 12.96
N SER A 188 -6.02 13.00 12.14
CA SER A 188 -6.99 12.28 11.31
C SER A 188 -6.87 12.77 9.86
N ILE A 189 -6.94 11.86 8.90
CA ILE A 189 -6.96 12.16 7.47
C ILE A 189 -8.26 11.62 6.89
N SER A 190 -9.03 12.48 6.24
CA SER A 190 -10.23 12.09 5.50
C SER A 190 -9.96 12.10 4.00
N TYR A 191 -10.48 11.11 3.29
CA TYR A 191 -10.23 10.90 1.86
C TYR A 191 -11.50 11.05 1.03
N ARG A 192 -11.36 11.60 -0.17
CA ARG A 192 -12.42 11.65 -1.20
C ARG A 192 -11.94 10.96 -2.46
N TYR A 193 -12.87 10.32 -3.15
CA TYR A 193 -12.60 9.46 -4.29
C TYR A 193 -13.40 9.89 -5.52
N ASP A 194 -12.89 9.57 -6.70
CA ASP A 194 -13.70 9.50 -7.91
C ASP A 194 -14.36 8.12 -8.06
N ASP A 195 -15.03 7.89 -9.18
CA ASP A 195 -15.69 6.63 -9.53
C ASP A 195 -14.81 5.72 -10.40
N LYS A 196 -13.51 6.03 -10.55
CA LYS A 196 -12.59 5.32 -11.45
C LYS A 196 -11.70 4.38 -10.67
N LEU A 197 -11.40 3.23 -11.28
CA LEU A 197 -10.54 2.23 -10.68
C LEU A 197 -9.14 2.79 -10.43
N ASN A 198 -8.58 2.40 -9.29
CA ASN A 198 -7.27 2.84 -8.86
C ASN A 198 -6.16 1.93 -9.40
N PRO A 199 -5.37 2.38 -10.38
CA PRO A 199 -4.24 1.60 -10.90
C PRO A 199 -3.12 1.41 -9.87
N ARG A 200 -3.17 2.07 -8.70
CA ARG A 200 -2.20 1.91 -7.61
C ARG A 200 -2.56 0.78 -6.65
N GLN A 201 -3.75 0.17 -6.75
CA GLN A 201 -4.14 -1.01 -5.96
C GLN A 201 -3.46 -2.31 -6.44
N GLN A 202 -2.28 -2.19 -7.06
CA GLN A 202 -1.53 -3.33 -7.59
C GLN A 202 -1.03 -4.24 -6.48
N GLN A 203 -0.98 -5.54 -6.78
CA GLN A 203 -0.50 -6.53 -5.84
C GLN A 203 0.94 -6.19 -5.40
N GLY A 204 1.11 -6.00 -4.10
CA GLY A 204 2.41 -5.75 -3.49
C GLY A 204 2.83 -4.30 -3.40
N LEU A 205 2.22 -3.37 -4.15
CA LEU A 205 2.71 -1.99 -4.19
C LEU A 205 2.62 -1.28 -2.83
N ALA A 206 1.50 -1.51 -2.11
CA ALA A 206 1.32 -1.04 -0.73
C ALA A 206 2.38 -1.57 0.25
N TRP A 207 3.04 -2.68 -0.08
CA TRP A 207 4.06 -3.33 0.76
C TRP A 207 5.49 -2.95 0.38
N MET A 208 5.71 -2.44 -0.84
CA MET A 208 7.03 -2.04 -1.35
C MET A 208 7.34 -0.57 -1.10
N LEU A 209 6.34 0.30 -1.24
CA LEU A 209 6.48 1.72 -0.98
C LEU A 209 6.13 1.99 0.49
N GLU A 210 5.07 2.73 0.73
CA GLU A 210 4.52 2.95 2.04
C GLU A 210 3.05 2.55 2.01
N LEU A 211 2.58 1.94 3.09
CA LEU A 211 1.18 1.60 3.25
C LEU A 211 0.36 2.89 3.40
N GLN A 212 -0.14 3.38 2.27
CA GLN A 212 -0.98 4.56 2.17
C GLN A 212 -2.36 4.17 1.61
N PRO A 213 -3.44 4.87 1.99
CA PRO A 213 -4.79 4.63 1.47
C PRO A 213 -4.88 4.59 -0.05
N ALA A 214 -4.07 5.43 -0.72
CA ALA A 214 -3.91 5.43 -2.17
C ALA A 214 -3.48 4.09 -2.79
N TYR A 215 -2.86 3.17 -2.05
CA TYR A 215 -2.47 1.83 -2.56
C TYR A 215 -3.43 0.72 -2.14
N LEU A 216 -4.40 1.02 -1.26
CA LEU A 216 -5.32 0.04 -0.69
C LEU A 216 -6.76 0.20 -1.17
N SER A 217 -7.16 1.44 -1.47
CA SER A 217 -8.51 1.78 -1.90
C SER A 217 -8.79 1.38 -3.35
N ALA A 218 -10.03 0.99 -3.63
CA ALA A 218 -10.49 0.58 -4.95
C ALA A 218 -10.52 1.73 -5.98
N HIS A 219 -10.73 2.97 -5.53
CA HIS A 219 -10.87 4.15 -6.40
C HIS A 219 -9.76 5.18 -6.21
N ASN A 220 -9.63 6.11 -7.15
CA ASN A 220 -8.59 7.13 -7.10
C ASN A 220 -8.89 8.19 -6.04
N VAL A 221 -7.93 8.41 -5.13
CA VAL A 221 -7.99 9.54 -4.19
C VAL A 221 -7.91 10.85 -4.98
N ILE A 222 -8.95 11.68 -4.91
CA ILE A 222 -9.02 13.03 -5.51
C ILE A 222 -8.86 14.15 -4.48
N GLY A 223 -8.94 13.83 -3.19
CA GLY A 223 -8.70 14.80 -2.14
C GLY A 223 -8.43 14.17 -0.78
N GLU A 224 -7.63 14.88 0.02
CA GLU A 224 -7.20 14.49 1.35
C GLU A 224 -7.31 15.69 2.27
N THR A 225 -7.82 15.51 3.48
CA THR A 225 -7.87 16.56 4.50
C THR A 225 -7.27 16.04 5.79
N LEU A 226 -6.10 16.58 6.14
CA LEU A 226 -5.39 16.29 7.39
C LEU A 226 -5.81 17.30 8.47
N VAL A 227 -6.32 16.78 9.58
CA VAL A 227 -6.54 17.53 10.83
C VAL A 227 -5.56 17.00 11.87
N SER A 228 -4.76 17.88 12.45
CA SER A 228 -3.82 17.55 13.53
C SER A 228 -4.16 18.36 14.76
N ASN A 229 -3.99 17.78 15.95
CA ASN A 229 -4.26 18.46 17.22
C ASN A 229 -3.38 19.70 17.44
N HIS A 230 -2.28 19.82 16.69
CA HIS A 230 -1.33 20.92 16.80
C HIS A 230 -1.47 21.95 15.67
N SER A 231 -2.42 21.77 14.75
CA SER A 231 -2.66 22.72 13.66
C SER A 231 -3.84 23.63 13.97
N SER A 232 -3.70 24.92 13.65
CA SER A 232 -4.80 25.89 13.75
C SER A 232 -5.84 25.74 12.63
N ARG A 233 -5.51 25.01 11.55
CA ARG A 233 -6.40 24.75 10.42
C ARG A 233 -6.15 23.38 9.78
N PRO A 234 -7.14 22.77 9.11
CA PRO A 234 -6.92 21.58 8.29
C PRO A 234 -5.97 21.88 7.12
N VAL A 235 -5.16 20.90 6.74
CA VAL A 235 -4.38 20.91 5.49
C VAL A 235 -5.17 20.11 4.47
N THR A 236 -5.41 20.69 3.30
CA THR A 236 -6.08 19.98 2.20
C THR A 236 -5.11 19.74 1.06
N SER A 237 -5.28 18.59 0.43
CA SER A 237 -4.63 18.25 -0.82
C SER A 237 -5.67 17.82 -1.83
N THR A 238 -5.38 18.06 -3.11
CA THR A 238 -6.26 17.69 -4.22
C THR A 238 -5.44 16.95 -5.28
N CYS A 239 -6.08 15.99 -5.94
CA CYS A 239 -5.47 15.26 -7.04
C CYS A 239 -6.40 15.29 -8.26
N VAL A 240 -5.86 15.72 -9.39
CA VAL A 240 -6.59 15.78 -10.65
C VAL A 240 -6.02 14.75 -11.61
N TYR A 241 -6.86 13.84 -12.08
CA TYR A 241 -6.51 12.78 -13.03
C TYR A 241 -6.93 13.16 -14.43
N SER A 242 -6.10 12.82 -15.42
CA SER A 242 -6.46 12.88 -16.84
C SER A 242 -6.64 11.47 -17.39
N TYR A 243 -7.78 11.27 -18.06
CA TYR A 243 -8.19 10.02 -18.67
C TYR A 243 -8.21 10.16 -20.20
N THR A 244 -7.83 9.12 -20.94
CA THR A 244 -8.03 9.07 -22.41
C THR A 244 -9.01 7.96 -22.75
N GLY A 245 -10.28 8.33 -22.96
CA GLY A 245 -11.30 7.46 -23.54
C GLY A 245 -11.61 6.18 -22.77
N GLY A 246 -11.37 6.12 -21.45
CA GLY A 246 -11.55 4.88 -20.68
C GLY A 246 -11.52 5.04 -19.16
N LYS A 247 -11.50 3.90 -18.46
CA LYS A 247 -11.64 3.77 -17.00
C LYS A 247 -10.37 4.05 -16.19
N PHE A 248 -9.20 4.12 -16.83
CA PHE A 248 -7.90 4.18 -16.16
C PHE A 248 -7.15 5.49 -16.47
N PRO A 249 -6.46 6.10 -15.49
CA PRO A 249 -5.76 7.36 -15.71
C PRO A 249 -4.47 7.16 -16.49
N LEU A 250 -4.05 8.21 -17.21
CA LEU A 250 -2.72 8.30 -17.84
C LEU A 250 -1.78 9.21 -17.07
N LYS A 251 -2.32 10.26 -16.45
CA LYS A 251 -1.55 11.20 -15.63
C LYS A 251 -2.38 11.66 -14.45
N ALA A 252 -1.70 12.04 -13.39
CA ALA A 252 -2.32 12.72 -12.25
C ALA A 252 -1.41 13.82 -11.72
N THR A 253 -2.02 14.89 -11.22
CA THR A 253 -1.35 16.03 -10.62
C THR A 253 -1.88 16.20 -9.21
N TYR A 254 -1.02 16.07 -8.20
CA TYR A 254 -1.35 16.30 -6.79
C TYR A 254 -0.78 17.63 -6.32
N THR A 255 -1.59 18.39 -5.60
CA THR A 255 -1.26 19.70 -5.04
C THR A 255 -1.67 19.71 -3.57
N THR A 256 -0.82 20.25 -2.69
CA THR A 256 -1.08 20.37 -1.25
C THR A 256 -0.92 21.80 -0.75
N ASP A 257 -1.74 22.18 0.23
CA ASP A 257 -1.71 23.49 0.88
C ASP A 257 -0.56 23.62 1.91
N ALA A 258 -0.01 22.51 2.39
CA ALA A 258 1.04 22.53 3.42
C ALA A 258 2.43 22.82 2.85
N ASP A 259 2.76 22.20 1.73
CA ASP A 259 4.02 22.40 1.01
C ASP A 259 3.70 22.53 -0.48
N PRO A 260 3.50 23.76 -1.00
CA PRO A 260 3.01 24.00 -2.35
C PRO A 260 3.99 23.43 -3.39
N GLY A 261 3.77 22.16 -3.72
CA GLY A 261 4.53 21.36 -4.65
C GLY A 261 3.60 20.55 -5.53
N ILE A 262 4.06 20.25 -6.73
CA ILE A 262 3.31 19.45 -7.71
C ILE A 262 3.93 18.06 -7.76
N VAL A 263 3.13 17.04 -7.46
CA VAL A 263 3.49 15.64 -7.76
C VAL A 263 2.81 15.23 -9.04
N LYS A 264 3.60 14.76 -10.02
CA LYS A 264 3.10 14.22 -11.28
C LYS A 264 3.24 12.70 -11.27
N MET A 265 2.16 12.01 -11.58
CA MET A 265 2.16 10.57 -11.79
C MET A 265 1.94 10.25 -13.26
N GLU A 266 2.67 9.27 -13.78
CA GLU A 266 2.52 8.74 -15.14
C GLU A 266 2.16 7.25 -15.05
N PHE A 267 1.19 6.83 -15.86
CA PHE A 267 0.75 5.45 -15.92
C PHE A 267 1.01 4.86 -17.32
N THR A 268 1.40 3.59 -17.40
CA THR A 268 1.70 2.87 -18.64
C THR A 268 0.78 1.68 -18.85
N ARG A 269 0.59 1.24 -20.09
CA ARG A 269 0.03 -0.09 -20.40
C ARG A 269 1.20 -1.08 -20.55
N LEU A 270 0.97 -2.34 -20.21
CA LEU A 270 1.96 -3.43 -20.28
C LEU A 270 1.55 -4.45 -21.34
#